data_AF-A0A848YN03-F1
#
_entry.id   AF-A0A848YN03-F1
#
_cell.length_a   1.000
_cell.length_b   1.000
_cell.length_c   1.000
_cell.angle_alpha   90.00
_cell.angle_beta   90.00
_cell.angle_gamma   90.00
#
_symmetry.space_group_name_H-M   'P 1'
#
loop_
_entity.id
_entity.type
_entity.pdbx_description
1 polymer ?
#
loop_
_entity_poly.entity_id
_entity_poly.type
_entity_poly.pdbx_seq_one_letter_code
_entity_poly.pdbx_strand_id
1 'polypeptide(L)' 'ELSEAEVIAHAREHIAGYKCPKSVDFIPELPRNPSGKILRKDLRAPYWEGKDRAVN' A
#
# COMPACT_ATOMS: atom_id res chain seq x y z
N GLU A 1 -16.45 -10.04 -3.70
CA GLU A 1 -15.28 -9.20 -4.04
C GLU A 1 -14.95 -8.36 -2.82
N LEU A 2 -13.67 -8.10 -2.55
CA LEU A 2 -13.24 -7.29 -1.41
C LEU A 2 -13.02 -5.84 -1.86
N SER A 3 -13.57 -4.88 -1.13
CA SER A 3 -13.44 -3.46 -1.42
C SER A 3 -12.45 -2.74 -0.48
N GLU A 4 -11.97 -1.57 -0.92
CA GLU A 4 -11.15 -0.66 -0.11
C GLU A 4 -11.84 -0.28 1.21
N ALA A 5 -13.14 0.05 1.15
CA ALA A 5 -13.90 0.45 2.32
C ALA A 5 -14.00 -0.66 3.37
N GLU A 6 -14.15 -1.92 2.95
CA GLU A 6 -14.18 -3.08 3.85
C GLU A 6 -12.83 -3.28 4.54
N VAL A 7 -11.72 -3.14 3.83
CA VAL A 7 -10.36 -3.23 4.42
C VAL A 7 -10.13 -2.13 5.44
N ILE A 8 -10.53 -0.89 5.13
CA ILE A 8 -10.39 0.25 6.04
C ILE A 8 -11.30 0.08 7.27
N ALA A 9 -12.54 -0.37 7.08
CA ALA A 9 -13.48 -0.63 8.18
C ALA A 9 -12.94 -1.69 9.13
N HIS A 10 -12.45 -2.81 8.59
CA HIS A 10 -11.80 -3.85 9.38
C HIS A 10 -10.62 -3.30 10.18
N ALA A 11 -9.74 -2.49 9.57
CA ALA A 11 -8.61 -1.90 10.29
C ALA A 11 -9.06 -0.99 11.44
N ARG A 12 -10.12 -0.18 11.26
CA ARG A 12 -10.63 0.73 12.32
C ARG A 12 -11.09 0.02 13.58
N GLU A 13 -11.54 -1.23 13.47
CA GLU A 13 -11.95 -2.05 14.62
C GLU A 13 -10.76 -2.65 15.36
N HIS A 14 -9.60 -2.79 14.71
CA HIS A 14 -8.47 -3.58 15.22
C HIS A 14 -7.22 -2.76 15.57
N ILE A 15 -7.08 -1.55 15.04
CA ILE A 15 -5.92 -0.68 15.30
C ILE A 15 -6.34 0.76 15.58
N ALA A 16 -5.48 1.51 16.27
CA ALA A 16 -5.71 2.92 16.55
C ALA A 16 -5.96 3.71 15.26
N GLY A 17 -6.90 4.66 15.30
CA GLY A 17 -7.37 5.38 14.11
C GLY A 17 -6.25 6.03 13.27
N TYR A 18 -5.20 6.55 13.91
CA TYR A 18 -4.05 7.14 13.20
C TYR A 18 -3.20 6.13 12.41
N LYS A 19 -3.33 4.84 12.69
CA LYS A 19 -2.67 3.74 11.97
C LYS A 19 -3.52 3.18 10.84
N CYS A 20 -4.81 3.54 10.77
CA CYS A 20 -5.69 3.05 9.71
C CYS A 20 -5.21 3.59 8.35
N PRO A 21 -5.23 2.74 7.30
CA PRO A 21 -4.90 3.18 5.96
C PRO A 21 -5.91 4.25 5.49
N LYS A 22 -5.42 5.19 4.67
CA LYS A 22 -6.25 6.23 4.04
C LYS A 22 -6.73 5.83 2.65
N SER A 23 -6.02 4.91 2.01
CA SER A 23 -6.39 4.32 0.73
C SER A 23 -5.92 2.87 0.67
N VAL A 24 -6.53 2.06 -0.22
CA VAL A 24 -6.15 0.68 -0.50
C VAL A 24 -6.15 0.41 -1.99
N ASP A 25 -4.98 0.09 -2.54
CA ASP A 25 -4.83 -0.35 -3.93
C ASP A 25 -4.70 -1.88 -4.00
N PHE A 26 -5.49 -2.49 -4.88
CA PHE A 26 -5.42 -3.93 -5.15
C PHE A 26 -4.53 -4.17 -6.37
N ILE A 27 -3.44 -4.90 -6.16
CA ILE A 27 -2.52 -5.31 -7.22
C ILE A 27 -2.56 -6.83 -7.39
N PRO A 28 -2.35 -7.34 -8.61
CA PRO A 28 -2.39 -8.78 -8.86
C PRO A 28 -1.28 -9.54 -8.13
N GLU A 29 -0.12 -8.92 -7.95
CA GLU A 29 1.02 -9.51 -7.25
C GLU A 29 1.92 -8.47 -6.59
N LEU A 30 2.56 -8.85 -5.48
CA LEU A 30 3.59 -8.03 -4.84
C LEU A 30 4.91 -8.19 -5.60
N PRO A 31 5.56 -7.09 -6.04
CA PRO A 31 6.84 -7.18 -6.73
C PRO A 31 7.90 -7.68 -5.76
N ARG A 32 8.67 -8.69 -6.19
CA ARG A 32 9.69 -9.34 -5.37
C ARG A 32 10.99 -9.49 -6.15
N ASN A 33 12.12 -9.45 -5.44
CA ASN A 33 13.41 -9.81 -6.00
C ASN A 33 13.56 -11.35 -6.12
N PRO A 34 14.64 -11.86 -6.75
CA PRO A 34 14.86 -13.31 -6.88
C PRO A 34 15.01 -14.08 -5.56
N SER A 35 15.28 -13.40 -4.44
CA SER A 35 15.29 -14.00 -3.09
C SER A 35 13.93 -13.87 -2.37
N GLY A 36 12.88 -13.40 -3.05
CA GLY A 36 11.52 -13.28 -2.54
C GLY A 36 11.23 -12.02 -1.72
N LYS A 37 12.19 -11.11 -1.53
CA LYS A 37 11.99 -9.86 -0.79
C LYS A 37 11.13 -8.90 -1.58
N ILE A 38 10.17 -8.26 -0.90
CA ILE A 38 9.29 -7.24 -1.51
C ILE A 38 10.11 -6.02 -1.93
N LEU A 39 9.92 -5.59 -3.17
CA LEU A 39 10.52 -4.39 -3.73
C LEU A 39 9.66 -3.17 -3.38
N ARG A 40 9.88 -2.62 -2.17
CA ARG A 40 9.14 -1.42 -1.69
C ARG A 40 9.32 -0.20 -2.58
N LYS A 41 10.45 -0.08 -3.27
CA LYS A 41 10.70 1.01 -4.23
C LYS A 41 9.68 0.97 -5.36
N ASP A 42 9.48 -0.22 -5.94
CA ASP A 42 8.61 -0.41 -7.09
C ASP A 42 7.14 -0.24 -6.69
N LEU A 43 6.77 -0.70 -5.49
CA LEU A 43 5.43 -0.43 -4.92
C LEU A 43 5.14 1.06 -4.74
N ARG A 44 6.15 1.89 -4.50
CA ARG A 44 5.96 3.33 -4.27
C ARG A 44 6.07 4.17 -5.53
N ALA A 45 6.75 3.67 -6.57
CA ALA A 45 7.04 4.41 -7.79
C ALA A 45 5.80 5.06 -8.43
N PRO A 46 4.64 4.38 -8.55
CA PRO A 46 3.45 4.96 -9.18
C PRO A 46 2.95 6.23 -8.49
N TYR A 47 3.06 6.32 -7.16
CA TYR A 47 2.54 7.48 -6.43
C TYR A 47 3.37 8.75 -6.68
N TRP A 48 4.66 8.62 -7.00
CA TRP A 48 5.60 9.74 -7.18
C TRP A 48 5.80 10.13 -8.65
N GLU A 49 5.02 9.57 -9.58
CA GLU A 49 5.03 10.04 -10.97
C GLU A 49 4.67 11.54 -11.03
N GLY A 50 5.51 12.33 -11.71
CA GLY A 50 5.35 13.77 -11.81
C GLY A 50 5.59 14.55 -10.51
N LYS A 51 6.20 13.94 -9.48
CA LYS A 51 6.61 14.62 -8.24
C LYS A 51 8.11 14.84 -8.20
N ASP A 52 8.54 16.05 -7.82
CA ASP A 52 9.95 16.41 -7.73
C ASP A 52 10.69 15.77 -6.53
N ARG A 53 9.96 15.25 -5.54
CA ARG A 53 10.54 14.66 -4.31
C ARG A 53 9.82 13.41 -3.86
N ALA A 54 10.61 12.38 -3.59
CA ALA A 54 10.20 11.11 -3.00
C ALA A 54 10.49 11.03 -1.49
N VAL A 55 9.82 10.12 -0.79
CA VAL A 55 10.20 9.66 0.55
C VAL A 55 11.00 8.35 0.45
N ASN A 56 11.92 8.13 1.39
CA ASN A 56 12.77 6.93 1.46
C ASN A 56 12.02 5.67 1.92
#